data_AF-A0A7S8A6Y3-F1
#
_entry.id   AF-A0A7S8A6Y3-F1
#
_cell.length_a   1.000
_cell.length_b   1.000
_cell.length_c   1.000
_cell.angle_alpha   90.00
_cell.angle_beta   90.00
_cell.angle_gamma   90.00
#
_symmetry.space_group_name_H-M   'P 1'
#
loop_
_entity.id
_entity.type
_entity.pdbx_description
1 polymer ?
#
loop_
_entity_poly.entity_id
_entity_poly.type
_entity_poly.pdbx_seq_one_letter_code
_entity_poly.pdbx_strand_id
1 'polypeptide(L)'
;MTDLSYIAFFGDGEHTFRLTKREIEELQVKCGSGIGAIANRLFARNFAQADINETIRLALIGGGMTPKRAHELIATYVEGRPLIETYELAAKILERTLCGNPNEKETSK
;
A
#
# COMPACT_ATOMS: atom_id res chain seq x y z
N MET A 1 -2.13 12.55 -16.12
CA MET A 1 -1.68 12.29 -14.73
C MET A 1 -1.48 10.79 -14.65
N THR A 2 -0.29 10.30 -14.32
CA THR A 2 0.07 8.87 -14.30
C THR A 2 -0.86 8.09 -13.36
N ASP A 3 -1.36 6.92 -13.79
CA ASP A 3 -2.20 6.09 -12.92
C ASP A 3 -1.34 5.28 -11.95
N LEU A 4 -1.35 5.72 -10.69
CA LEU A 4 -0.62 5.08 -9.59
C LEU A 4 -1.42 3.95 -8.91
N SER A 5 -2.56 3.56 -9.47
CA SER A 5 -3.35 2.45 -8.95
C SER A 5 -2.64 1.12 -9.20
N TYR A 6 -2.73 0.23 -8.22
CA TYR A 6 -2.28 -1.16 -8.32
C TYR A 6 -3.47 -2.07 -8.04
N ILE A 7 -3.75 -3.01 -8.93
CA ILE A 7 -4.84 -3.99 -8.76
C ILE A 7 -4.21 -5.34 -8.44
N ALA A 8 -4.64 -5.96 -7.34
CA ALA A 8 -4.13 -7.25 -6.91
C ALA A 8 -5.16 -8.01 -6.07
N PHE A 9 -5.01 -9.33 -6.01
CA PHE A 9 -5.79 -10.17 -5.10
C PHE A 9 -5.30 -9.99 -3.66
N PHE A 10 -6.22 -9.79 -2.73
CA PHE A 10 -5.95 -9.73 -1.30
C PHE A 10 -7.15 -10.22 -0.49
N GLY A 11 -6.93 -11.25 0.32
CA GLY A 11 -7.96 -11.82 1.19
C GLY A 11 -9.10 -12.46 0.40
N ASP A 12 -10.16 -11.70 0.16
CA ASP A 12 -11.43 -12.15 -0.39
C ASP A 12 -11.64 -11.83 -1.88
N GLY A 13 -10.74 -11.11 -2.54
CA GLY A 13 -10.91 -10.74 -3.94
C GLY A 13 -9.84 -9.83 -4.51
N GLU A 14 -10.06 -9.39 -5.75
CA GLU A 14 -9.27 -8.33 -6.36
C GLU A 14 -9.69 -6.97 -5.79
N HIS A 15 -8.69 -6.17 -5.41
CA HIS A 15 -8.88 -4.83 -4.87
C HIS A 15 -7.98 -3.83 -5.59
N THR A 16 -8.47 -2.59 -5.68
CA THR A 16 -7.66 -1.45 -6.13
C THR A 16 -6.95 -0.85 -4.93
N PHE A 17 -5.64 -0.70 -5.04
CA PHE A 17 -4.76 -0.07 -4.07
C PHE A 17 -4.20 1.22 -4.65
N ARG A 18 -4.38 2.33 -3.93
CA ARG A 18 -3.83 3.62 -4.32
C ARG A 18 -3.59 4.48 -3.09
N LEU A 19 -2.37 4.98 -2.93
CA LEU A 19 -2.06 6.01 -1.93
C LEU A 19 -2.23 7.38 -2.57
N THR A 20 -3.34 8.07 -2.27
CA THR A 20 -3.46 9.49 -2.66
C THR A 20 -2.65 10.37 -1.70
N LYS A 21 -2.54 11.67 -1.99
CA LYS A 21 -1.82 12.62 -1.13
C LYS A 21 -2.28 12.53 0.34
N ARG A 22 -3.59 12.45 0.58
CA ARG A 22 -4.15 12.36 1.93
C ARG A 22 -3.71 11.08 2.65
N GLU A 23 -3.78 9.95 1.96
CA GLU A 23 -3.38 8.64 2.50
C GLU A 23 -1.87 8.58 2.75
N ILE A 24 -1.05 9.22 1.92
CA ILE A 24 0.40 9.35 2.16
C ILE A 24 0.65 10.17 3.43
N GLU A 25 -0.03 11.30 3.60
CA GLU A 25 0.10 12.13 4.80
C GLU A 25 -0.28 11.36 6.07
N GLU A 26 -1.39 10.62 6.04
CA GLU A 26 -1.82 9.79 7.18
C GLU A 26 -0.85 8.63 7.44
N LEU A 27 -0.34 7.98 6.39
CA LEU A 27 0.64 6.89 6.52
C LEU A 27 1.90 7.38 7.25
N GLN A 28 2.39 8.57 6.88
CA GLN A 28 3.55 9.16 7.54
C GLN A 28 3.31 9.45 9.02
N VAL A 29 2.09 9.89 9.37
CA VAL A 29 1.71 10.09 10.78
C VAL A 29 1.65 8.76 11.53
N LYS A 30 1.02 7.72 10.96
CA LYS A 30 0.88 6.41 11.59
C LYS A 30 2.22 5.68 11.78
N CYS A 31 3.14 5.84 10.84
CA CYS A 31 4.47 5.22 10.89
C CYS A 31 5.55 6.11 11.52
N GLY A 32 5.22 7.36 11.89
CA GLY A 32 6.17 8.33 12.46
C GLY A 32 7.39 8.59 11.59
N SER A 33 7.25 8.52 10.26
CA SER A 33 8.36 8.58 9.31
C SER A 33 7.90 9.13 7.96
N GLY A 34 8.78 9.79 7.22
CA GLY A 34 8.49 10.20 5.84
C GLY A 34 8.34 9.01 4.91
N ILE A 35 7.60 9.17 3.81
CA ILE A 35 7.26 8.09 2.86
C ILE A 35 8.49 7.35 2.31
N GLY A 36 9.58 8.08 2.05
CA GLY A 36 10.84 7.48 1.59
C GLY A 36 11.51 6.58 2.63
N ALA A 37 11.41 6.94 3.92
CA ALA A 37 11.95 6.10 5.00
C ALA A 37 11.12 4.83 5.20
N ILE A 38 9.79 4.94 5.10
CA ILE A 38 8.87 3.80 5.15
C ILE A 38 9.16 2.83 4.00
N ALA A 39 9.28 3.36 2.78
CA ALA A 39 9.59 2.55 1.60
C ALA A 39 10.97 1.89 1.69
N ASN A 40 12.00 2.61 2.13
CA ASN A 40 13.33 2.05 2.32
C ASN A 40 13.33 0.90 3.34
N ARG A 41 12.62 1.06 4.47
CA ARG A 41 12.46 -0.01 5.47
C ARG A 41 11.77 -1.24 4.88
N LEU A 42 10.70 -1.05 4.12
CA LEU A 42 10.05 -2.15 3.43
C LEU A 42 11.00 -2.83 2.45
N PHE A 43 11.60 -2.11 1.50
CA PHE A 43 12.48 -2.71 0.48
C PHE A 43 13.70 -3.42 1.06
N ALA A 44 14.26 -2.91 2.17
CA ALA A 44 15.36 -3.53 2.90
C ALA A 44 14.92 -4.67 3.85
N ARG A 45 13.62 -5.00 3.90
CA ARG A 45 13.02 -5.96 4.85
C ARG A 45 13.27 -5.63 6.32
N ASN A 46 13.51 -4.36 6.64
CA ASN A 46 13.67 -3.83 7.99
C ASN A 46 12.44 -3.03 8.42
N PHE A 47 11.26 -3.59 8.14
CA PHE A 47 9.97 -2.92 8.35
C PHE A 47 9.43 -3.16 9.76
N ALA A 48 8.71 -2.16 10.27
CA ALA A 48 7.77 -2.38 11.36
C ALA A 48 6.46 -2.98 10.82
N GLN A 49 5.71 -3.67 11.67
CA GLN A 49 4.39 -4.18 11.28
C GLN A 49 3.44 -3.07 10.80
N ALA A 50 3.53 -1.88 11.41
CA ALA A 50 2.75 -0.71 10.99
C ALA A 50 3.05 -0.29 9.53
N ASP A 51 4.30 -0.44 9.08
CA ASP A 51 4.68 -0.10 7.69
C ASP A 51 3.93 -0.98 6.68
N ILE A 52 3.63 -2.25 7.03
CA ILE A 52 2.83 -3.15 6.20
C ILE A 52 1.34 -2.83 6.34
N ASN A 53 0.82 -2.88 7.57
CA ASN A 53 -0.61 -2.80 7.84
C ASN A 53 -1.21 -1.50 7.33
N GLU A 54 -0.57 -0.37 7.64
CA GLU A 54 -1.10 0.95 7.29
C GLU A 54 -0.93 1.24 5.80
N THR A 55 0.14 0.78 5.16
CA THR A 55 0.29 0.88 3.70
C THR A 55 -0.86 0.21 2.98
N ILE A 56 -1.18 -1.04 3.33
CA ILE A 56 -2.27 -1.79 2.69
C ILE A 56 -3.62 -1.14 3.02
N ARG A 57 -3.89 -0.84 4.30
CA ARG A 57 -5.16 -0.25 4.76
C ARG A 57 -5.45 1.07 4.06
N LEU A 58 -4.48 1.97 4.04
CA LEU A 58 -4.64 3.30 3.46
C LEU A 58 -4.69 3.23 1.94
N ALA A 59 -3.95 2.30 1.30
CA ALA A 59 -4.05 2.12 -0.14
C ALA A 59 -5.41 1.58 -0.57
N LEU A 60 -6.03 0.67 0.19
CA LEU A 60 -7.41 0.25 -0.06
C LEU A 60 -8.37 1.44 0.00
N ILE A 61 -8.21 2.30 1.02
CA ILE A 61 -9.05 3.50 1.19
C ILE A 61 -8.88 4.47 0.01
N GLY A 62 -7.65 4.77 -0.38
CA GLY A 62 -7.39 5.63 -1.54
C GLY A 62 -7.76 4.98 -2.88
N GLY A 63 -7.91 3.65 -2.92
CA GLY A 63 -8.51 2.89 -4.02
C GLY A 63 -10.04 2.89 -4.05
N GLY A 64 -10.69 3.55 -3.10
CA GLY A 64 -12.15 3.71 -3.03
C GLY A 64 -12.86 2.83 -2.00
N MET A 65 -12.13 1.98 -1.26
CA MET A 65 -12.71 1.17 -0.20
C MET A 65 -13.10 2.01 1.02
N THR A 66 -14.17 1.63 1.73
CA THR A 66 -14.53 2.32 2.98
C THR A 66 -13.49 2.04 4.07
N PRO A 67 -13.21 2.99 4.99
CA PRO A 67 -12.25 2.78 6.08
C PRO A 67 -12.59 1.58 6.97
N LYS A 68 -13.89 1.36 7.24
CA LYS A 68 -14.36 0.20 8.01
C LYS A 68 -14.00 -1.11 7.31
N ARG A 69 -14.28 -1.21 6.01
CA ARG A 69 -13.99 -2.44 5.25
C ARG A 69 -12.49 -2.70 5.14
N ALA A 70 -11.69 -1.65 4.88
CA ALA A 70 -10.24 -1.77 4.85
C ALA A 70 -9.69 -2.29 6.19
N HIS A 71 -10.20 -1.80 7.31
CA HIS A 71 -9.82 -2.31 8.63
C HIS A 71 -10.21 -3.78 8.84
N GLU A 72 -11.42 -4.18 8.46
CA GLU A 72 -11.86 -5.59 8.54
C GLU A 72 -10.95 -6.54 7.75
N LEU A 73 -10.50 -6.14 6.55
CA LEU A 73 -9.57 -6.93 5.75
C LEU A 73 -8.20 -7.07 6.43
N ILE A 74 -7.68 -6.00 7.03
CA ILE A 74 -6.41 -6.06 7.78
C ILE A 74 -6.54 -6.99 8.99
N ALA A 75 -7.60 -6.83 9.79
CA ALA A 75 -7.85 -7.66 10.95
C ALA A 75 -8.01 -9.15 10.59
N THR A 76 -8.61 -9.45 9.44
CA THR A 76 -8.88 -10.83 9.01
C THR A 76 -7.68 -11.48 8.32
N TYR A 77 -6.94 -10.74 7.49
CA TYR A 77 -5.96 -11.31 6.56
C TYR A 77 -4.51 -10.88 6.82
N VAL A 78 -4.26 -10.01 7.81
CA VAL A 78 -2.91 -9.56 8.15
C VAL A 78 -2.59 -9.77 9.64
N GLU A 79 -3.51 -9.40 10.53
CA GLU A 79 -3.30 -9.55 11.97
C GLU A 79 -3.27 -11.04 12.38
N GLY A 80 -2.28 -11.40 13.20
CA GLY A 80 -2.08 -12.79 13.64
C GLY A 80 -1.53 -13.74 12.58
N ARG A 81 -1.16 -13.24 11.39
CA ARG A 81 -0.58 -14.04 10.29
C ARG A 81 0.91 -13.71 10.06
N PRO A 82 1.67 -14.61 9.41
CA PRO A 82 3.06 -14.32 9.05
C PRO A 82 3.16 -13.07 8.16
N LEU A 83 3.88 -12.04 8.63
CA LEU A 83 4.00 -10.75 7.93
C LEU A 83 4.55 -10.86 6.50
N ILE A 84 5.31 -11.91 6.21
CA ILE A 84 5.89 -12.15 4.89
C ILE A 84 4.81 -12.38 3.83
N GLU A 85 3.62 -12.89 4.21
CA GLU A 85 2.49 -13.13 3.30
C GLU A 85 1.96 -11.82 2.70
N THR A 86 2.06 -10.71 3.43
CA THR A 86 1.48 -9.40 3.06
C THR A 86 2.53 -8.34 2.77
N TYR A 87 3.78 -8.60 3.15
CA TYR A 87 4.93 -7.73 2.89
C TYR A 87 5.06 -7.38 1.40
N GLU A 88 4.99 -8.38 0.51
CA GLU A 88 5.20 -8.17 -0.93
C GLU A 88 4.15 -7.25 -1.53
N LEU A 89 2.90 -7.37 -1.09
CA LEU A 89 1.81 -6.47 -1.47
C LEU A 89 2.11 -5.02 -1.05
N ALA A 90 2.50 -4.79 0.21
CA ALA A 90 2.86 -3.46 0.70
C ALA A 90 4.04 -2.85 -0.08
N ALA A 91 5.07 -3.66 -0.38
CA ALA A 91 6.21 -3.23 -1.16
C ALA A 91 5.81 -2.82 -2.59
N LYS A 92 4.95 -3.60 -3.25
CA LYS A 92 4.44 -3.27 -4.61
C LYS A 92 3.58 -2.02 -4.64
N ILE A 93 2.76 -1.78 -3.62
CA ILE A 93 1.99 -0.55 -3.48
C ILE A 93 2.92 0.67 -3.37
N LEU A 94 3.98 0.60 -2.57
CA LEU A 94 4.93 1.70 -2.43
C LEU A 94 5.81 1.90 -3.66
N GLU A 95 6.26 0.82 -4.31
CA GLU A 95 6.96 0.88 -5.60
C GLU A 95 6.11 1.64 -6.62
N ARG A 96 4.82 1.27 -6.76
CA ARG A 96 3.90 1.94 -7.67
C ARG A 96 3.69 3.41 -7.32
N THR A 97 3.59 3.72 -6.02
CA THR A 97 3.40 5.09 -5.52
C THR A 97 4.60 5.98 -5.81
N LEU A 98 5.83 5.46 -5.66
CA LEU A 98 7.06 6.25 -5.79
C LEU A 98 7.59 6.32 -7.22
N CYS A 99 7.43 5.24 -7.99
CA CYS A 99 8.07 5.10 -9.30
C CYS A 99 7.08 5.15 -10.47
N GLY A 100 5.78 5.13 -10.21
CA GLY A 100 4.76 4.97 -11.25
C GLY A 100 4.74 3.55 -11.82
N ASN A 101 4.10 3.38 -12.97
CA ASN A 101 4.08 2.09 -13.66
C ASN A 101 5.29 1.98 -14.60
N PRO A 102 6.30 1.14 -14.31
CA PRO A 102 7.43 0.96 -15.24
C PRO A 102 7.00 0.34 -16.58
N ASN A 103 5.82 -0.28 -16.65
CA ASN A 103 5.26 -0.88 -17.86
C ASN A 103 4.17 -0.03 -18.53
N GLU A 104 3.86 1.18 -18.03
CA GLU A 104 3.08 2.13 -18.84
C GLU A 104 3.94 2.54 -20.02
N LYS A 105 3.61 2.05 -21.21
CA LYS A 105 4.09 2.68 -22.43
C LYS A 105 3.56 4.12 -22.39
N GLU A 106 4.45 5.10 -22.42
CA GLU A 106 4.07 6.50 -22.68
C GLU A 106 3.20 6.48 -23.93
N THR A 107 1.89 6.68 -23.75
CA THR A 107 1.00 6.84 -24.89
C THR A 107 1.35 8.20 -25.47
N SER A 108 2.16 8.19 -26.53
CA SER A 108 2.55 9.36 -27.29
C SER A 108 1.31 10.19 -27.62
N LYS A 109 1.46 11.50 -27.43
CA LYS A 109 0.48 12.59 -27.65
C LYS A 109 -0.46 12.41 -28.83
#